data_AF-A0A9Q1A8Z5-F1
#
_entry.id   AF-A0A9Q1A8Z5-F1
#
_cell.length_a   1.000
_cell.length_b   1.000
_cell.length_c   1.000
_cell.angle_alpha   90.00
_cell.angle_beta   90.00
_cell.angle_gamma   90.00
#
_symmetry.space_group_name_H-M   'P 1'
#
loop_
_entity.id
_entity.type
_entity.pdbx_description
1 polymer ?
#
loop_
_entity_poly.entity_id
_entity_poly.type
_entity_poly.pdbx_seq_one_letter_code
_entity_poly.pdbx_strand_id
1 'polypeptide(L)'
;MLMYPEAEIPVRQLSVQTDRDGTYHYNLGKALAPLREEGILIMGSGATTHNLGTMQPSGSPVLSWALQFDTWLKNALLEGRYVFSLENSLEISVSYLFILYLN
;
A
#
# COMPACT_ATOMS: atom_id res chain seq x y z
N MET A 1 9.33 5.74 15.29
CA MET A 1 9.01 5.78 13.85
C MET A 1 10.32 5.64 13.09
N LEU A 2 10.48 4.67 12.17
CA LEU A 2 11.79 4.40 11.56
C LEU A 2 12.25 5.48 10.55
N MET A 3 11.31 6.20 9.93
CA MET A 3 11.62 7.21 8.90
C MET A 3 11.94 8.59 9.48
N TYR A 4 11.18 9.06 10.49
CA TYR A 4 11.48 10.28 11.23
C TYR A 4 11.51 9.99 12.73
N PRO A 5 12.68 9.62 13.29
CA PRO A 5 12.79 9.17 14.68
C PRO A 5 12.41 10.24 15.70
N GLU A 6 12.71 11.51 15.39
CA GLU A 6 12.44 12.67 16.27
C GLU A 6 10.95 13.05 16.35
N ALA A 7 10.09 12.46 15.50
CA ALA A 7 8.63 12.66 15.52
C ALA A 7 8.16 14.13 15.41
N GLU A 8 8.95 14.99 14.77
CA GLU A 8 8.65 16.43 14.60
C GLU A 8 7.62 16.72 13.50
N ILE A 9 7.28 15.71 12.70
CA ILE A 9 6.36 15.83 11.57
C ILE A 9 4.94 15.50 12.04
N PRO A 10 3.97 16.42 11.92
CA PRO A 10 2.59 16.14 12.25
C PRO A 10 2.02 15.00 11.41
N VAL A 11 1.36 14.06 12.07
CA VAL A 11 0.76 12.88 11.44
C VAL A 11 -0.76 12.92 11.56
N ARG A 12 -1.45 12.49 10.50
CA ARG A 12 -2.87 12.13 10.51
C ARG A 12 -3.01 10.70 10.01
N GLN A 13 -3.88 9.93 10.66
CA GLN A 13 -4.16 8.55 10.29
C GLN A 13 -5.45 8.50 9.46
N LEU A 14 -5.41 7.79 8.34
CA LEU A 14 -6.58 7.45 7.56
C LEU A 14 -6.75 5.93 7.57
N SER A 15 -7.94 5.48 7.96
CA SER A 15 -8.27 4.05 8.03
C SER A 15 -8.62 3.50 6.65
N VAL A 16 -8.14 2.30 6.35
CA VAL A 16 -8.57 1.53 5.19
C VAL A 16 -9.97 0.98 5.45
N GLN A 17 -10.86 1.15 4.48
CA GLN A 17 -12.23 0.64 4.51
C GLN A 17 -12.27 -0.80 3.98
N THR A 18 -12.44 -1.78 4.86
CA THR A 18 -12.40 -3.22 4.52
C THR A 18 -13.67 -3.71 3.82
N ASP A 19 -14.77 -2.96 3.91
CA ASP A 19 -16.03 -3.20 3.21
C ASP A 19 -16.05 -2.64 1.77
N ARG A 20 -14.95 -2.01 1.33
CA ARG A 20 -14.82 -1.38 0.01
C ARG A 20 -13.83 -2.12 -0.88
N ASP A 21 -14.08 -2.07 -2.18
CA ASP A 21 -13.23 -2.68 -3.20
C ASP A 21 -12.00 -1.82 -3.51
N GLY A 22 -11.08 -2.35 -4.35
CA GLY A 22 -9.90 -1.57 -4.73
C GLY A 22 -10.20 -0.41 -5.68
N THR A 23 -11.34 -0.39 -6.37
CA THR A 23 -11.79 0.78 -7.16
C THR A 23 -12.01 1.98 -6.25
N TYR A 24 -12.67 1.78 -5.11
CA TYR A 24 -12.84 2.80 -4.08
C TYR A 24 -11.49 3.33 -3.59
N HIS A 25 -10.57 2.43 -3.19
CA HIS A 25 -9.25 2.82 -2.66
C HIS A 25 -8.37 3.51 -3.71
N TYR A 26 -8.47 3.11 -4.97
CA TYR A 26 -7.81 3.79 -6.08
C TYR A 26 -8.34 5.22 -6.29
N ASN A 27 -9.66 5.40 -6.23
CA ASN A 27 -10.27 6.72 -6.33
C ASN A 27 -9.96 7.60 -5.11
N LEU A 28 -9.85 7.02 -3.91
CA LEU A 28 -9.36 7.72 -2.72
C LEU A 28 -7.94 8.24 -2.91
N GLY A 29 -7.03 7.41 -3.45
CA GLY A 29 -5.68 7.83 -3.81
C GLY A 29 -5.66 9.01 -4.79
N LYS A 30 -6.53 9.00 -5.81
CA LYS A 30 -6.71 10.12 -6.74
C LYS A 30 -7.22 11.40 -6.05
N ALA A 31 -8.16 11.27 -5.12
CA ALA A 31 -8.69 12.40 -4.36
C ALA A 31 -7.65 13.02 -3.43
N LEU A 32 -6.72 12.22 -2.89
CA LEU A 32 -5.63 12.70 -2.04
C LEU A 32 -4.44 13.27 -2.83
N ALA A 33 -4.28 12.90 -4.12
CA ALA A 33 -3.11 13.27 -4.92
C ALA A 33 -2.76 14.77 -4.92
N PRO A 34 -3.73 15.72 -4.99
CA PRO A 34 -3.43 17.15 -4.96
C PRO A 34 -2.75 17.63 -3.68
N LEU A 35 -2.95 16.95 -2.54
CA LEU A 35 -2.31 17.33 -1.27
C LEU A 35 -0.78 17.30 -1.36
N ARG A 36 -0.21 16.53 -2.29
CA ARG A 36 1.23 16.50 -2.54
C ARG A 36 1.78 17.86 -2.97
N GLU A 37 0.96 18.70 -3.59
CA GLU A 37 1.32 20.07 -4.00
C GLU A 37 1.31 21.04 -2.81
N GLU A 38 0.67 20.67 -1.70
CA GLU A 38 0.58 21.43 -0.45
C GLU A 38 1.66 21.04 0.58
N GLY A 39 2.69 20.31 0.16
CA GLY A 39 3.75 19.84 1.07
C GLY A 39 3.36 18.63 1.92
N ILE A 40 2.27 17.95 1.58
CA ILE A 40 1.79 16.78 2.33
C ILE A 40 2.36 15.49 1.73
N LEU A 41 3.06 14.72 2.55
CA LEU A 41 3.55 13.38 2.23
C LEU A 41 2.48 12.33 2.58
N ILE A 42 1.98 11.64 1.55
CA ILE A 42 1.04 10.51 1.70
C ILE A 42 1.85 9.21 1.76
N MET A 43 1.65 8.43 2.81
CA MET A 43 2.40 7.20 3.08
C MET A 43 1.46 6.03 3.36
N GLY A 44 1.46 5.03 2.48
CA GLY A 44 0.83 3.73 2.74
C GLY A 44 1.82 2.77 3.41
N SER A 45 1.35 2.01 4.39
CA SER A 45 2.11 0.91 4.99
C SER A 45 1.30 -0.38 4.91
N GLY A 46 1.91 -1.43 4.37
CA GLY A 46 1.26 -2.72 4.15
C GLY A 46 2.16 -3.71 3.43
N ALA A 47 1.56 -4.81 2.96
CA ALA A 47 2.24 -5.87 2.22
C ALA A 47 1.47 -6.21 0.93
N THR A 48 2.21 -6.53 -0.12
CA THR A 48 1.65 -6.95 -1.42
C THR A 48 1.08 -8.37 -1.37
N THR A 49 1.55 -9.20 -0.43
CA THR A 49 1.02 -10.55 -0.18
C THR A 49 0.75 -10.74 1.31
N HIS A 50 -0.38 -11.38 1.64
CA HIS A 50 -0.76 -11.64 3.02
C HIS A 50 -1.51 -12.98 3.16
N ASN A 51 -0.81 -14.10 2.96
CA ASN A 51 -1.38 -15.44 3.15
C ASN A 51 -0.72 -16.13 4.33
N LEU A 52 -1.39 -16.07 5.49
CA LEU A 52 -0.90 -16.66 6.75
C LEU A 52 -0.79 -18.20 6.67
N GLY A 53 -1.57 -18.85 5.82
CA GLY A 53 -1.49 -20.30 5.59
C GLY A 53 -0.19 -20.73 4.89
N THR A 54 0.52 -19.78 4.30
CA THR A 54 1.82 -20.00 3.63
C THR A 54 2.99 -19.31 4.34
N MET A 55 2.75 -18.78 5.53
CA MET A 55 3.79 -18.08 6.30
C MET A 55 4.90 -19.06 6.68
N GLN A 56 6.15 -18.65 6.41
CA GLN A 56 7.34 -19.44 6.73
C GLN A 56 8.14 -18.78 7.86
N PRO A 57 8.96 -19.53 8.60
CA PRO A 57 9.90 -18.97 9.57
C PRO A 57 10.81 -17.90 8.95
N SER A 58 11.22 -16.92 9.76
CA SER A 58 12.18 -15.89 9.34
C SER A 58 13.47 -16.52 8.79
N GLY A 59 13.98 -16.00 7.69
CA GLY A 59 15.17 -16.52 7.01
C GLY A 59 14.89 -17.66 6.02
N SER A 60 13.66 -18.14 5.91
CA SER A 60 13.28 -19.10 4.87
C SER A 60 13.32 -18.45 3.47
N PRO A 61 13.61 -19.22 2.41
CA PRO A 61 13.52 -18.71 1.04
C PRO A 61 12.13 -18.17 0.72
N VAL A 62 12.05 -17.09 -0.04
CA VAL A 62 10.77 -16.53 -0.51
C VAL A 62 10.05 -17.55 -1.39
N LEU A 63 8.75 -17.76 -1.15
CA LEU A 63 7.93 -18.60 -2.00
C LEU A 63 7.89 -18.07 -3.43
N SER A 64 8.08 -18.98 -4.40
CA SER A 64 8.17 -18.61 -5.82
C SER A 64 6.94 -17.87 -6.33
N TRP A 65 5.73 -18.24 -5.88
CA TRP A 65 4.50 -17.55 -6.26
C TRP A 65 4.44 -16.11 -5.70
N ALA A 66 4.95 -15.89 -4.47
CA ALA A 66 4.93 -14.59 -3.83
C ALA A 66 5.88 -13.63 -4.56
N LEU A 67 7.07 -14.13 -4.92
CA LEU A 67 8.03 -13.38 -5.74
C LEU A 67 7.47 -13.05 -7.13
N GLN A 68 6.80 -14.01 -7.78
CA GLN A 68 6.17 -13.79 -9.08
C GLN A 68 5.07 -12.74 -9.01
N PHE A 69 4.21 -12.79 -7.99
CA PHE A 69 3.16 -11.80 -7.80
C PHE A 69 3.73 -10.41 -7.53
N ASP A 70 4.71 -10.29 -6.64
CA ASP A 70 5.36 -9.00 -6.32
C ASP A 70 6.01 -8.38 -7.58
N THR A 71 6.70 -9.22 -8.37
CA THR A 71 7.30 -8.80 -9.64
C THR A 71 6.24 -8.34 -10.65
N TRP A 72 5.16 -9.11 -10.80
CA TRP A 72 4.06 -8.75 -11.69
C TRP A 72 3.40 -7.44 -11.27
N LEU A 73 3.15 -7.25 -9.97
CA LEU A 73 2.52 -6.05 -9.43
C LEU A 73 3.41 -4.82 -9.64
N LYS A 74 4.71 -4.92 -9.35
CA LYS A 74 5.68 -3.86 -9.62
C LYS A 74 5.64 -3.43 -11.09
N ASN A 75 5.69 -4.39 -12.02
CA ASN A 75 5.66 -4.09 -13.45
C ASN A 75 4.32 -3.45 -13.85
N ALA A 76 3.20 -3.95 -13.33
CA ALA A 76 1.88 -3.37 -13.59
C ALA A 76 1.78 -1.91 -13.15
N LEU A 77 2.32 -1.57 -11.98
CA LEU A 77 2.33 -0.19 -11.48
C LEU A 77 3.21 0.72 -12.34
N LEU A 78 4.42 0.27 -12.71
CA LEU A 78 5.34 1.04 -13.55
C LEU A 78 4.83 1.24 -14.98
N GLU A 79 4.07 0.29 -15.51
CA GLU A 79 3.47 0.33 -16.85
C GLU A 79 2.10 1.03 -16.89
N GLY A 80 1.57 1.48 -15.76
CA GLY A 80 0.27 2.15 -15.71
C GLY A 80 -0.94 1.23 -15.79
N ARG A 81 -0.77 -0.08 -15.57
CA ARG A 81 -1.83 -1.12 -15.67
C ARG A 81 -2.70 -1.22 -14.40
N TYR A 82 -3.00 -0.10 -13.75
CA TYR A 82 -3.74 -0.04 -12.49
C TYR A 82 -5.23 0.32 -12.63
N VAL A 83 -5.77 0.30 -13.86
CA VAL A 83 -7.19 0.51 -14.15
C VAL A 83 -7.80 -0.78 -14.70
N PHE A 84 -8.13 -1.77 -13.85
CA PHE A 84 -8.96 -2.91 -14.26
C PHE A 84 -9.71 -3.54 -13.08
N SER A 85 -10.93 -4.01 -13.36
CA SER A 85 -11.83 -4.74 -12.44
C SER A 85 -11.06 -5.78 -11.62
N LEU A 86 -10.98 -5.55 -10.31
CA LEU A 86 -10.29 -6.44 -9.37
C LEU A 86 -11.17 -7.66 -9.05
N GLU A 87 -11.43 -8.50 -10.06
CA GLU A 87 -12.11 -9.79 -9.85
C GLU A 87 -11.14 -10.89 -9.37
N ASN A 88 -9.83 -10.67 -9.41
CA ASN A 88 -8.85 -11.60 -8.86
C ASN A 88 -8.38 -11.16 -7.47
N SER A 89 -9.00 -11.76 -6.46
CA SER A 89 -8.68 -11.63 -5.04
C SER A 89 -7.37 -12.34 -4.70
N LEU A 90 -6.23 -11.70 -4.97
CA LEU A 90 -5.07 -11.86 -4.10
C LEU A 90 -5.14 -10.72 -3.09
N GLU A 91 -5.35 -11.06 -1.83
CA GLU A 91 -5.52 -10.10 -0.74
C GLU A 91 -4.26 -9.24 -0.57
N ILE A 92 -4.31 -8.01 -1.10
CA ILE A 92 -3.37 -6.94 -0.75
C ILE A 92 -3.85 -6.40 0.60
N SER A 93 -3.02 -6.54 1.63
CA SER A 93 -3.33 -6.04 2.97
C SER A 93 -2.62 -4.70 3.16
N VAL A 94 -3.40 -3.62 3.14
CA VAL A 94 -2.95 -2.31 3.63
C VAL A 94 -3.55 -2.13 5.01
N SER A 95 -2.71 -2.07 6.04
CA SER A 95 -3.18 -1.93 7.42
C SER A 95 -3.50 -0.48 7.77
N TYR A 96 -2.70 0.47 7.28
CA TYR A 96 -2.85 1.89 7.60
C TYR A 96 -2.33 2.80 6.48
N LEU A 97 -3.04 3.91 6.24
CA LEU A 97 -2.53 5.06 5.48
C LEU A 97 -2.20 6.19 6.47
N PHE A 98 -0.98 6.69 6.41
CA PHE A 98 -0.52 7.86 7.14
C PHE A 98 -0.41 9.05 6.19
N ILE A 99 -0.84 10.22 6.64
CA ILE A 99 -0.65 11.48 5.96
C ILE A 99 0.24 12.34 6.85
N LEU A 100 1.36 12.81 6.31
CA LEU A 100 2.42 13.54 6.99
C LEU A 100 2.52 14.96 6.43
N TYR A 101 2.69 15.96 7.29
CA TYR A 101 2.86 17.36 6.86
C TYR A 101 4.33 17.74 6.87
N LEU A 102 4.93 17.97 5.70
CA LEU A 102 6.30 18.46 5.60
C LEU A 102 6.24 20.00 5.66
N ASN A 103 6.75 20.59 6.75
CA ASN A 103 6.94 22.06 6.86
C ASN A 103 8.28 22.47 6.25
#